data_AF-A0A3A9IUR7-F1
#
_entry.id   AF-A0A3A9IUR7-F1
#
_cell.length_a   1.000
_cell.length_b   1.000
_cell.length_c   1.000
_cell.angle_alpha   90.00
_cell.angle_beta   90.00
_cell.angle_gamma   90.00
#
_symmetry.space_group_name_H-M   'P 1'
#
loop_
_entity.id
_entity.type
_entity.pdbx_description
1 polymer ?
#
loop_
_entity_poly.entity_id
_entity_poly.type
_entity_poly.pdbx_seq_one_letter_code
_entity_poly.pdbx_strand_id
1 'polypeptide(L)'
;MKAHEKLNYVEFAARDLAATKAFFQAVFGWQFVDYGPDYSADIETTQAKVSQHGGTINRPLFDFPGGRRFHFVEPSGNEFAVWSVQAK
;
A
#
# COMPACT_ATOMS: atom_id res chain seq x y z
N MET A 1 -8.40 -22.65 -13.22
CA MET A 1 -7.40 -22.66 -12.12
C MET A 1 -7.12 -21.22 -11.74
N LYS A 2 -7.38 -20.80 -10.49
CA LYS A 2 -6.99 -19.46 -10.05
C LYS A 2 -5.49 -19.51 -9.74
N ALA A 3 -4.73 -18.53 -10.21
CA ALA A 3 -3.31 -18.44 -9.90
C ALA A 3 -3.16 -18.03 -8.43
N HIS A 4 -2.96 -19.02 -7.57
CA HIS A 4 -2.65 -18.83 -6.15
C HIS A 4 -1.17 -18.42 -6.01
N GLU A 5 -0.78 -17.73 -4.93
CA GLU A 5 0.61 -17.41 -4.54
C GLU A 5 1.29 -16.16 -5.15
N LYS A 6 0.53 -15.11 -5.49
CA LYS A 6 1.13 -13.82 -5.89
C LYS A 6 1.24 -12.85 -4.71
N LEU A 7 2.44 -12.31 -4.53
CA LEU A 7 2.75 -11.26 -3.57
C LEU A 7 2.12 -9.94 -4.05
N ASN A 8 1.08 -9.48 -3.34
CA ASN A 8 0.25 -8.37 -3.83
C ASN A 8 0.81 -6.98 -3.45
N TYR A 9 1.44 -6.84 -2.28
CA TYR A 9 1.99 -5.56 -1.82
C TYR A 9 3.02 -5.77 -0.72
N VAL A 10 4.17 -5.13 -0.82
CA VAL A 10 5.21 -5.12 0.21
C VAL A 10 5.82 -3.73 0.29
N GLU A 11 5.76 -3.13 1.49
CA GLU A 11 6.48 -1.91 1.84
C GLU A 11 7.70 -2.26 2.69
N PHE A 12 8.86 -1.73 2.33
CA PHE A 12 10.04 -1.75 3.19
C PHE A 12 10.79 -0.43 3.03
N ALA A 13 11.38 0.05 4.13
CA ALA A 13 12.16 1.27 4.11
C ALA A 13 13.41 1.11 3.25
N ALA A 14 13.62 2.01 2.30
CA ALA A 14 14.83 2.10 1.50
C ALA A 14 15.63 3.35 1.91
N ARG A 15 16.92 3.17 2.23
CA ARG A 15 17.84 4.29 2.47
C ARG A 15 18.21 5.03 1.18
N ASP A 16 18.27 4.29 0.08
CA ASP A 16 18.51 4.79 -1.27
C ASP A 16 17.51 4.10 -2.22
N LEU A 17 16.47 4.84 -2.60
CA LEU A 17 15.39 4.32 -3.43
C LEU A 17 15.86 3.99 -4.86
N ALA A 18 16.84 4.72 -5.38
CA ALA A 18 17.35 4.48 -6.73
C ALA A 18 18.14 3.17 -6.78
N ALA A 19 19.02 2.94 -5.79
CA ALA A 19 19.78 1.69 -5.68
C ALA A 19 18.86 0.47 -5.46
N THR A 20 17.83 0.61 -4.63
CA THR A 20 16.82 -0.45 -4.41
C THR A 20 16.09 -0.82 -5.69
N LYS A 21 15.57 0.16 -6.44
CA LYS A 21 14.88 -0.11 -7.71
C LYS A 21 15.79 -0.78 -8.72
N ALA A 22 17.03 -0.29 -8.87
CA ALA A 22 18.01 -0.87 -9.79
C ALA A 22 18.27 -2.35 -9.48
N PHE A 23 18.44 -2.70 -8.21
CA PHE A 23 18.64 -4.09 -7.78
C PHE A 23 17.43 -4.98 -8.11
N PHE A 24 16.23 -4.61 -7.68
CA PHE A 24 15.04 -5.46 -7.88
C PHE A 24 14.62 -5.53 -9.36
N GLN A 25 14.86 -4.47 -10.15
CA GLN A 25 14.71 -4.52 -11.59
C GLN A 25 15.70 -5.51 -12.23
N ALA A 26 16.98 -5.48 -11.82
CA ALA A 26 18.00 -6.37 -12.38
C ALA A 26 17.77 -7.85 -12.03
N VAL A 27 17.37 -8.13 -10.78
CA VAL A 27 17.22 -9.52 -10.29
C VAL A 27 15.89 -10.13 -10.72
N PHE A 28 14.80 -9.36 -10.70
CA PHE A 28 13.45 -9.89 -10.88
C PHE A 28 12.67 -9.29 -12.05
N GLY A 29 13.23 -8.32 -12.76
CA GLY A 29 12.54 -7.63 -13.85
C GLY A 29 11.37 -6.76 -13.39
N TRP A 30 11.37 -6.32 -12.13
CA TRP A 30 10.29 -5.50 -11.58
C TRP A 30 10.21 -4.13 -12.26
N GLN A 31 8.99 -3.65 -12.47
CA GLN A 31 8.69 -2.31 -12.95
C GLN A 31 8.17 -1.46 -11.80
N PHE A 32 8.59 -0.19 -11.76
CA PHE A 32 8.28 0.73 -10.68
C PHE A 32 7.46 1.91 -11.19
N VAL A 33 6.49 2.35 -10.39
CA VAL A 33 5.75 3.59 -10.60
C VAL A 33 6.14 4.58 -9.51
N ASP A 34 6.65 5.74 -9.90
CA ASP A 34 7.04 6.80 -9.00
C ASP A 34 5.87 7.75 -8.75
N TYR A 35 5.27 7.61 -7.58
CA TYR A 35 4.15 8.47 -7.18
C TYR A 35 4.59 9.83 -6.59
N GLY A 36 5.89 10.02 -6.36
CA GLY A 36 6.47 11.30 -5.93
C GLY A 36 6.51 11.54 -4.41
N PRO A 37 7.19 12.62 -3.98
CA PRO A 37 7.35 12.97 -2.56
C PRO A 37 6.04 13.38 -1.88
N ASP A 38 5.08 13.86 -2.68
CA ASP A 38 3.72 14.19 -2.26
C ASP A 38 2.78 12.98 -2.30
N TYR A 39 3.30 11.77 -2.49
CA TYR A 39 2.54 10.55 -2.24
C TYR A 39 2.37 10.34 -0.71
N SER A 40 1.80 11.35 -0.05
CA SER A 40 0.75 11.12 0.91
C SER A 40 -0.43 10.62 0.09
N ALA A 41 -0.57 9.29 -0.03
CA ALA A 41 -1.89 8.77 -0.36
C ALA A 41 -2.82 9.37 0.69
N ASP A 42 -3.65 10.34 0.28
CA ASP A 42 -4.74 10.86 1.10
C ASP A 42 -5.49 9.61 1.58
N ILE A 43 -5.26 9.29 2.85
CA ILE A 43 -5.54 7.97 3.38
C ILE A 43 -7.05 7.82 3.55
N GLU A 44 -7.74 8.94 3.77
CA GLU A 44 -9.18 9.10 3.66
C GLU A 44 -9.68 8.85 2.23
N THR A 45 -9.10 9.48 1.21
CA THR A 45 -9.45 9.23 -0.20
C THR A 45 -9.20 7.77 -0.58
N THR A 46 -8.14 7.16 -0.06
CA THR A 46 -7.81 5.75 -0.33
C THR A 46 -8.82 4.81 0.31
N GLN A 47 -9.19 5.04 1.58
CA GLN A 47 -10.25 4.29 2.24
C GLN A 47 -11.59 4.44 1.49
N ALA A 48 -11.92 5.65 1.03
CA ALA A 48 -13.14 5.90 0.26
C ALA A 48 -13.15 5.11 -1.05
N LYS A 49 -12.04 5.11 -1.80
CA LYS A 49 -11.88 4.31 -3.02
C LYS A 49 -12.04 2.82 -2.78
N VAL A 50 -11.45 2.29 -1.70
CA VAL A 50 -11.60 0.87 -1.34
C VAL A 50 -13.07 0.50 -1.18
N SER A 51 -13.84 1.29 -0.42
CA SER A 51 -15.28 1.07 -0.27
C SER A 51 -16.05 1.19 -1.59
N GLN A 52 -15.73 2.19 -2.42
CA GLN A 52 -16.36 2.41 -3.73
C GLN A 52 -16.14 1.25 -4.71
N HIS A 53 -15.02 0.54 -4.59
CA HIS A 53 -14.64 -0.55 -5.48
C HIS A 53 -14.85 -1.95 -4.86
N GLY A 54 -15.73 -2.05 -3.85
CA GLY A 54 -16.18 -3.33 -3.30
C GLY A 54 -15.29 -3.95 -2.22
N GLY A 55 -14.29 -3.22 -1.73
CA GLY A 55 -13.57 -3.60 -0.52
C GLY A 55 -14.39 -3.32 0.74
N THR A 56 -14.28 -4.20 1.73
CA THR A 56 -14.94 -4.05 3.04
C THR A 56 -13.96 -3.47 4.04
N ILE A 57 -14.27 -2.31 4.62
CA ILE A 57 -13.47 -1.73 5.70
C ILE A 57 -13.78 -2.49 6.99
N ASN A 58 -12.88 -3.37 7.42
CA ASN A 58 -13.00 -4.11 8.68
C ASN A 58 -12.42 -3.33 9.87
N ARG A 59 -11.47 -2.43 9.64
CA ARG A 59 -10.97 -1.46 10.62
C ARG A 59 -10.86 -0.07 10.00
N PRO A 60 -11.78 0.86 10.33
CA PRO A 60 -11.72 2.23 9.84
C PRO A 60 -10.41 2.93 10.21
N LEU A 61 -10.05 3.97 9.45
CA LEU A 61 -8.88 4.81 9.67
C LEU A 61 -8.79 5.27 11.13
N PHE A 62 -7.64 5.01 11.74
CA PHE A 62 -7.32 5.41 13.10
C PHE A 62 -5.90 5.97 13.19
N ASP A 63 -5.73 6.89 14.13
CA ASP A 63 -4.45 7.51 14.47
C ASP A 63 -3.66 6.67 15.48
N PHE A 64 -2.34 6.71 15.37
CA PHE A 64 -1.40 6.13 16.35
C PHE A 64 -0.08 6.91 16.37
N PRO A 65 0.75 6.76 17.42
CA PRO A 65 2.06 7.40 17.45
C PRO A 65 2.90 7.02 16.21
N GLY A 66 3.15 7.99 15.33
CA GLY A 66 3.91 7.79 14.08
C GLY A 66 3.07 7.72 12.80
N GLY A 67 1.74 7.80 12.85
CA GLY A 67 0.93 7.91 11.64
C GLY A 67 -0.52 7.48 11.79
N ARG A 68 -1.12 7.07 10.68
CA ARG A 68 -2.54 6.73 10.54
C ARG A 68 -2.68 5.48 9.69
N ARG A 69 -3.63 4.61 9.98
CA ARG A 69 -3.83 3.36 9.22
C ARG A 69 -5.30 2.94 9.21
N PHE A 70 -5.73 2.29 8.12
CA PHE A 70 -6.98 1.53 8.07
C PHE A 70 -6.72 0.12 7.54
N HIS A 71 -7.63 -0.81 7.84
CA HIS A 71 -7.62 -2.18 7.31
C HIS A 71 -8.85 -2.43 6.45
N PHE A 72 -8.71 -3.28 5.45
CA PHE A 72 -9.81 -3.66 4.59
C PHE A 72 -9.66 -5.10 4.07
N VAL A 73 -10.78 -5.68 3.66
CA VAL A 73 -10.86 -6.96 2.97
C VAL A 73 -11.24 -6.70 1.52
N GLU A 74 -10.43 -7.14 0.56
CA GLU A 74 -10.80 -7.04 -0.86
C GLU A 74 -11.86 -8.11 -1.25
N PRO A 75 -12.56 -7.98 -2.39
CA PRO A 75 -13.70 -8.84 -2.75
C PRO A 75 -13.47 -10.36 -2.70
N SER A 76 -12.23 -10.82 -2.82
CA SER A 76 -11.86 -12.24 -2.77
C SER A 76 -11.52 -12.74 -1.36
N GLY A 77 -11.60 -11.87 -0.34
CA GLY A 77 -11.45 -12.23 1.07
C GLY A 77 -10.07 -11.99 1.68
N ASN A 78 -9.11 -11.42 0.94
CA ASN A 78 -7.79 -11.10 1.51
C ASN A 78 -7.84 -9.82 2.34
N GLU A 79 -7.21 -9.83 3.52
CA GLU A 79 -7.08 -8.67 4.39
C GLU A 79 -5.79 -7.88 4.12
N PHE A 80 -5.92 -6.56 4.05
CA PHE A 80 -4.85 -5.60 3.79
C PHE A 80 -4.91 -4.41 4.73
N ALA A 81 -3.80 -3.69 4.82
CA ALA A 81 -3.69 -2.43 5.56
C ALA A 81 -3.02 -1.35 4.71
N VAL A 82 -3.47 -0.11 4.85
CA VAL A 82 -2.84 1.08 4.26
C VAL A 82 -2.44 2.03 5.38
N TRP A 83 -1.22 2.54 5.35
CA TRP A 83 -0.68 3.45 6.35
C TRP A 83 -0.16 4.75 5.70
N SER A 84 -0.23 5.84 6.44
CA SER A 84 0.36 7.14 6.08
C SER A 84 0.99 7.83 7.30
N VAL A 85 2.02 8.65 7.07
CA VAL A 85 2.59 9.53 8.09
C VAL A 85 1.64 10.68 8.41
N GLN A 86 1.63 11.16 9.65
CA GLN A 86 0.92 12.41 9.95
C GLN A 86 1.61 13.57 9.22
N ALA A 87 0.83 14.39 8.51
CA ALA A 87 1.31 15.67 8.02
C ALA A 87 1.84 16.47 9.22
N LYS A 88 3.08 16.95 9.12
CA LYS A 88 3.70 17.80 10.15
C LYS A 88 2.99 19.15 10.24
#